data_AF-A0A4Q3USA5-F1
#
_entry.id   AF-A0A4Q3USA5-F1
#
_cell.length_a   1.000
_cell.length_b   1.000
_cell.length_c   1.000
_cell.angle_alpha   90.00
_cell.angle_beta   90.00
_cell.angle_gamma   90.00
#
_symmetry.space_group_name_H-M   'P 1'
#
loop_
_entity.id
_entity.type
_entity.pdbx_description
1 polymer ?
#
loop_
_entity_poly.entity_id
_entity_poly.type
_entity_poly.pdbx_seq_one_letter_code
_entity_poly.pdbx_strand_id
1 'polypeptide(L)'
;MKDREAIIENYIQGYNEMDLHKMTRDIDDLIQFRNVSKDVVDMELNGKVAFSQQARKALSIFEQRSQTILATRHRDGAVEVDIAFFAVLSQDLPEGLTKGQELQFNGTSV
;
A
#
# COMPACT_ATOMS: atom_id res chain seq x y z
N MET A 1 -3.13 -18.47 15.72
CA MET A 1 -2.75 -17.76 14.49
C MET A 1 -3.73 -16.62 14.31
N LYS A 2 -3.27 -15.39 14.04
CA LYS A 2 -4.19 -14.34 13.56
C LYS A 2 -4.76 -14.79 12.22
N ASP A 3 -6.02 -14.48 11.97
CA ASP A 3 -6.62 -14.64 10.65
C ASP A 3 -5.83 -13.77 9.64
N ARG A 4 -5.45 -14.34 8.50
CA ARG A 4 -4.67 -13.63 7.48
C ARG A 4 -5.47 -12.47 6.90
N GLU A 5 -6.78 -12.63 6.76
CA GLU A 5 -7.66 -11.57 6.31
C GLU A 5 -7.67 -10.43 7.32
N ALA A 6 -7.75 -10.72 8.62
CA ALA A 6 -7.68 -9.69 9.65
C ALA A 6 -6.35 -8.92 9.60
N ILE A 7 -5.21 -9.56 9.29
CA ILE A 7 -3.93 -8.86 9.11
C ILE A 7 -4.00 -7.88 7.93
N ILE A 8 -4.56 -8.34 6.79
CA ILE A 8 -4.70 -7.52 5.59
C ILE A 8 -5.67 -6.35 5.85
N GLU A 9 -6.83 -6.61 6.44
CA GLU A 9 -7.82 -5.58 6.79
C GLU A 9 -7.21 -4.51 7.70
N ASN A 10 -6.41 -4.92 8.68
CA ASN A 10 -5.70 -3.99 9.57
C ASN A 10 -4.69 -3.13 8.82
N TYR A 11 -3.95 -3.71 7.86
CA TYR A 11 -3.06 -2.97 6.98
C TYR A 11 -3.84 -1.94 6.15
N ILE A 12 -4.92 -2.37 5.46
CA ILE A 12 -5.76 -1.51 4.63
C ILE A 12 -6.39 -0.39 5.46
N GLN A 13 -6.87 -0.70 6.64
CA GLN A 13 -7.45 0.29 7.54
C GLN A 13 -6.39 1.32 7.97
N GLY A 14 -5.20 0.89 8.37
CA GLY A 14 -4.09 1.81 8.67
C GLY A 14 -3.65 2.63 7.46
N TYR A 15 -3.67 2.05 6.26
CA TYR A 15 -3.36 2.74 5.01
C TYR A 15 -4.35 3.89 4.76
N ASN A 16 -5.65 3.59 4.86
CA ASN A 16 -6.76 4.50 4.59
C ASN A 16 -6.89 5.59 5.66
N GLU A 17 -6.63 5.26 6.91
CA GLU A 17 -6.60 6.22 8.03
C GLU A 17 -5.32 7.07 8.05
N MET A 18 -4.39 6.85 7.11
CA MET A 18 -3.07 7.48 7.11
C MET A 18 -2.28 7.23 8.43
N ASP A 19 -2.60 6.15 9.13
CA ASP A 19 -1.97 5.74 10.39
C ASP A 19 -0.82 4.77 10.11
N LEU A 20 0.40 5.32 10.09
CA LEU A 20 1.62 4.54 9.86
C LEU A 20 1.84 3.44 10.91
N HIS A 21 1.48 3.68 12.18
CA HIS A 21 1.67 2.70 13.24
C HIS A 21 0.75 1.50 13.02
N LYS A 22 -0.54 1.75 12.75
CA LYS A 22 -1.50 0.69 12.43
C LYS A 22 -1.13 -0.06 11.15
N MET A 23 -0.75 0.67 10.10
CA MET A 23 -0.35 0.09 8.81
C MET A 23 0.86 -0.83 8.94
N THR A 24 1.79 -0.55 9.85
CA THR A 24 3.03 -1.33 10.02
C THR A 24 2.98 -2.33 11.18
N ARG A 25 1.88 -2.37 11.93
CA ARG A 25 1.76 -3.15 13.17
C ARG A 25 2.00 -4.64 12.94
N ASP A 26 1.37 -5.20 11.90
CA ASP A 26 1.38 -6.63 11.60
C ASP A 26 2.43 -7.02 10.54
N ILE A 27 3.31 -6.09 10.16
CA ILE A 27 4.41 -6.30 9.21
C ILE A 27 5.60 -6.97 9.90
N ASP A 28 6.12 -8.02 9.28
CA ASP A 28 7.34 -8.72 9.68
C ASP A 28 8.59 -7.83 9.57
N ASP A 29 9.53 -7.97 10.50
CA ASP A 29 10.75 -7.17 10.53
C ASP A 29 11.63 -7.39 9.28
N LEU A 30 11.54 -8.55 8.65
CA LEU A 30 12.27 -8.97 7.45
C LEU A 30 11.44 -8.88 6.17
N ILE A 31 10.34 -8.10 6.15
CA ILE A 31 9.51 -7.91 4.96
C ILE A 31 10.33 -7.59 3.71
N GLN A 32 9.95 -8.21 2.60
CA GLN A 32 10.43 -7.88 1.26
C GLN A 32 9.30 -7.22 0.49
N PHE A 33 9.34 -5.89 0.40
CA PHE A 33 8.33 -5.13 -0.33
C PHE A 33 8.81 -4.86 -1.75
N ARG A 34 7.93 -5.10 -2.73
CA ARG A 34 8.15 -4.73 -4.13
C ARG A 34 6.92 -4.03 -4.67
N ASN A 35 7.13 -2.90 -5.32
CA ASN A 35 6.12 -2.30 -6.19
C ASN A 35 6.46 -2.64 -7.64
N VAL A 36 5.45 -3.14 -8.36
CA VAL A 36 5.61 -3.69 -9.70
C VAL A 36 4.57 -3.04 -10.61
N SER A 37 5.04 -2.39 -11.67
CA SER A 37 4.20 -1.76 -12.67
C SER A 37 4.71 -2.11 -14.06
N LYS A 38 3.81 -2.55 -14.95
CA LYS A 38 4.17 -2.99 -16.32
C LYS A 38 5.32 -4.01 -16.33
N ASP A 39 5.26 -4.99 -15.42
CA ASP A 39 6.27 -6.04 -15.23
C ASP A 39 7.67 -5.56 -14.81
N VAL A 40 7.80 -4.28 -14.41
CA VAL A 40 9.05 -3.69 -13.91
C VAL A 40 8.92 -3.45 -12.41
N VAL A 41 9.91 -3.92 -11.64
CA VAL A 41 10.05 -3.56 -10.23
C VAL A 41 10.59 -2.13 -10.16
N ASP A 42 9.73 -1.18 -9.78
CA ASP A 42 10.11 0.24 -9.67
C ASP A 42 10.70 0.58 -8.30
N MET A 43 10.42 -0.26 -7.30
CA MET A 43 10.87 -0.09 -5.93
C MET A 43 10.97 -1.43 -5.22
N GLU A 44 12.07 -1.60 -4.51
CA GLU A 44 12.29 -2.73 -3.61
C GLU A 44 12.78 -2.22 -2.25
N LEU A 45 12.16 -2.68 -1.18
CA LEU A 45 12.52 -2.31 0.19
C LEU A 45 12.69 -3.58 1.02
N ASN A 46 13.85 -3.63 1.68
CA ASN A 46 14.24 -4.75 2.54
C ASN A 46 14.08 -4.34 4.00
N GLY A 47 13.19 -5.02 4.71
CA GLY A 47 12.95 -4.86 6.14
C GLY A 47 11.98 -3.74 6.51
N LYS A 48 11.36 -3.90 7.69
CA LYS A 48 10.29 -3.03 8.19
C LYS A 48 10.71 -1.58 8.37
N VAL A 49 11.97 -1.33 8.70
CA VAL A 49 12.50 0.03 8.87
C VAL A 49 12.47 0.78 7.53
N ALA A 50 12.99 0.17 6.45
CA ALA A 50 13.00 0.77 5.13
C ALA A 50 11.57 0.99 4.61
N PHE A 51 10.70 -0.01 4.77
CA PHE A 51 9.29 0.09 4.44
C PHE A 51 8.60 1.26 5.17
N SER A 52 8.78 1.36 6.49
CA SER A 52 8.14 2.39 7.32
C SER A 52 8.63 3.80 6.98
N GLN A 53 9.92 3.96 6.67
CA GLN A 53 10.48 5.24 6.23
C GLN A 53 9.89 5.68 4.89
N GLN A 54 9.77 4.75 3.94
CA GLN A 54 9.18 5.05 2.64
C GLN A 54 7.68 5.35 2.76
N ALA A 55 6.94 4.56 3.53
CA ALA A 55 5.53 4.79 3.82
C ALA A 55 5.29 6.17 4.44
N ARG A 56 6.15 6.60 5.37
CA ARG A 56 6.08 7.93 5.98
C ARG A 56 6.26 9.05 4.95
N LYS A 57 7.20 8.89 4.02
CA LYS A 57 7.39 9.87 2.92
C LYS A 57 6.19 9.86 1.98
N ALA A 58 5.65 8.70 1.66
CA ALA A 58 4.49 8.58 0.79
C ALA A 58 3.21 9.21 1.39
N LEU A 59 3.08 9.27 2.72
CA LEU A 59 1.95 9.94 3.36
C LEU A 59 1.85 11.41 2.99
N SER A 60 2.98 12.12 2.84
CA SER A 60 2.95 13.55 2.51
C SER A 60 2.55 13.83 1.06
N ILE A 61 2.49 12.81 0.20
CA ILE A 61 2.14 12.93 -1.23
C ILE A 61 0.62 13.05 -1.43
N PHE A 62 -0.17 12.55 -0.48
CA PHE A 62 -1.62 12.42 -0.63
C PHE A 62 -2.35 13.35 0.32
N GLU A 63 -3.37 14.04 -0.19
CA GLU A 63 -4.37 14.73 0.63
C GLU A 63 -5.40 13.73 1.14
N GLN A 64 -5.79 12.79 0.28
CA GLN A 64 -6.66 11.66 0.60
C GLN A 64 -6.16 10.42 -0.14
N ARG A 65 -6.32 9.25 0.47
CA ARG A 65 -6.05 7.98 -0.19
C ARG A 65 -6.90 6.88 0.40
N SER A 66 -7.28 5.92 -0.43
CA SER A 66 -7.96 4.72 0.01
C SER A 66 -7.62 3.52 -0.86
N GLN A 67 -7.65 2.37 -0.24
CA GLN A 67 -7.63 1.05 -0.86
C GLN A 67 -8.90 0.33 -0.46
N THR A 68 -9.62 -0.20 -1.44
CA THR A 68 -10.81 -1.03 -1.25
C THR A 68 -10.55 -2.42 -1.77
N ILE A 69 -10.71 -3.44 -0.93
CA ILE A 69 -10.59 -4.85 -1.34
C ILE A 69 -11.76 -5.19 -2.25
N LEU A 70 -11.47 -5.63 -3.48
CA LEU A 70 -12.45 -6.09 -4.45
C LEU A 70 -12.65 -7.60 -4.36
N ALA A 71 -11.57 -8.34 -4.12
CA ALA A 71 -11.59 -9.79 -3.99
C ALA A 71 -10.38 -10.26 -3.17
N THR A 72 -10.56 -11.37 -2.46
CA THR A 72 -9.50 -12.06 -1.70
C THR A 72 -9.42 -13.51 -2.17
N ARG A 73 -8.21 -14.01 -2.39
CA ARG A 73 -7.96 -15.40 -2.78
C ARG A 73 -6.83 -15.98 -1.95
N HIS A 74 -7.08 -17.11 -1.30
CA HIS A 74 -6.07 -17.86 -0.57
C HIS A 74 -5.41 -18.86 -1.51
N ARG A 75 -4.09 -18.82 -1.63
CA ARG A 75 -3.31 -19.75 -2.48
C ARG A 75 -2.02 -20.11 -1.79
N ASP A 76 -1.74 -21.40 -1.63
CA ASP A 76 -0.42 -21.96 -1.30
C ASP A 76 0.46 -21.11 -0.36
N GLY A 77 -0.05 -20.84 0.83
CA GLY A 77 0.70 -20.10 1.85
C GLY A 77 0.65 -18.56 1.74
N ALA A 78 0.09 -18.01 0.67
CA ALA A 78 -0.11 -16.59 0.43
C ALA A 78 -1.60 -16.21 0.35
N VAL A 79 -1.88 -14.90 0.30
CA VAL A 79 -3.21 -14.34 0.07
C VAL A 79 -3.07 -13.24 -0.97
N GLU A 80 -3.77 -13.42 -2.08
CA GLU A 80 -3.87 -12.39 -3.11
C GLU A 80 -5.09 -11.52 -2.82
N VAL A 81 -4.93 -10.21 -2.87
CA VAL A 81 -6.03 -9.25 -2.79
C VAL A 81 -6.05 -8.33 -3.99
N ASP A 82 -7.20 -8.24 -4.65
CA ASP A 82 -7.45 -7.21 -5.66
C ASP A 82 -7.91 -5.94 -4.96
N ILE A 83 -7.34 -4.81 -5.35
CA ILE A 83 -7.54 -3.52 -4.70
C ILE A 83 -7.97 -2.50 -5.75
N ALA A 84 -9.06 -1.78 -5.46
CA ALA A 84 -9.34 -0.49 -6.09
C ALA A 84 -8.60 0.59 -5.29
N PHE A 85 -7.65 1.25 -5.94
CA PHE A 85 -6.92 2.38 -5.39
C PHE A 85 -7.58 3.70 -5.79
N PHE A 86 -7.70 4.62 -4.84
CA PHE A 86 -8.08 6.00 -5.07
C PHE A 86 -7.18 6.94 -4.26
N ALA A 87 -6.73 8.05 -4.83
CA ALA A 87 -6.06 9.10 -4.07
C ALA A 87 -6.20 10.48 -4.72
N VAL A 88 -6.03 11.51 -3.89
CA VAL A 88 -5.92 12.92 -4.29
C VAL A 88 -4.52 13.40 -3.90
N LEU A 89 -3.80 14.02 -4.84
CA LEU A 89 -2.44 14.51 -4.59
C LEU A 89 -2.42 15.80 -3.76
N SER A 90 -1.56 15.88 -2.75
CA SER A 90 -1.38 17.09 -1.91
C SER A 90 -0.37 18.09 -2.51
N GLN A 91 0.41 17.66 -3.50
CA GLN A 91 1.53 18.40 -4.10
C GLN A 91 1.75 17.98 -5.55
N ASP A 92 2.44 18.83 -6.32
CA ASP A 92 2.89 18.48 -7.66
C ASP A 92 4.00 17.40 -7.60
N LEU A 93 3.99 16.47 -8.55
CA LEU A 93 5.01 15.43 -8.67
C LEU A 93 5.78 15.54 -9.99
N PRO A 94 7.05 15.08 -10.04
CA PRO A 94 7.94 15.24 -11.20
C PRO A 94 7.42 14.67 -12.52
N GLU A 95 6.45 13.75 -12.48
CA GLU A 95 5.88 13.08 -13.66
C GLU A 95 4.76 13.89 -14.34
N GLY A 96 4.59 15.16 -13.99
CA GLY A 96 3.53 16.03 -14.51
C GLY A 96 2.18 15.82 -13.84
N LEU A 97 2.16 15.10 -12.72
CA LEU A 97 0.97 14.99 -11.87
C LEU A 97 0.86 16.23 -10.99
N THR A 98 -0.34 16.79 -10.91
CA THR A 98 -0.58 18.08 -10.24
C THR A 98 -1.28 17.91 -8.90
N LYS A 99 -1.07 18.86 -7.99
CA LYS A 99 -1.83 18.95 -6.75
C LYS A 99 -3.34 18.97 -7.04
N GLY A 100 -4.10 18.21 -6.25
CA GLY A 100 -5.55 18.06 -6.38
C GLY A 100 -5.97 17.06 -7.46
N GLN A 101 -5.03 16.51 -8.24
CA GLN A 101 -5.33 15.49 -9.22
C GLN A 101 -5.77 14.19 -8.53
N GLU A 102 -6.83 13.59 -9.06
CA GLU A 102 -7.32 12.29 -8.66
C GLU A 102 -6.59 11.18 -9.41
N LEU A 103 -6.22 10.14 -8.68
CA LEU A 103 -5.64 8.91 -9.20
C LEU A 103 -6.59 7.77 -8.88
N GLN A 104 -6.96 6.99 -9.89
CA GLN A 104 -7.80 5.81 -9.73
C GLN A 104 -7.31 4.68 -10.62
N PHE A 105 -7.02 3.52 -10.03
CA PHE A 105 -6.63 2.33 -10.76
C PHE A 105 -6.87 1.08 -9.92
N ASN A 106 -6.95 -0.08 -10.58
CA ASN A 106 -7.00 -1.37 -9.91
C ASN A 106 -5.61 -2.00 -9.89
N GLY A 107 -5.31 -2.73 -8.82
CA GLY A 107 -4.09 -3.51 -8.69
C GLY A 107 -4.30 -4.78 -7.89
N THR A 108 -3.24 -5.56 -7.76
CA THR A 108 -3.22 -6.79 -6.95
C THR A 108 -2.03 -6.76 -6.01
N SER A 109 -2.23 -7.19 -4.77
CA SER A 109 -1.17 -7.39 -3.77
C SER A 109 -1.18 -8.85 -3.32
N VAL A 110 0.00 -9.41 -3.06
CA VAL A 110 0.23 -10.82 -2.69
C VAL A 110 1.12 -10.89 -1.46
#